data_AF-A0A072UTB3-F1
#
_entry.id   AF-A0A072UTB3-F1
#
_cell.length_a   1.000
_cell.length_b   1.000
_cell.length_c   1.000
_cell.angle_alpha   90.00
_cell.angle_beta   90.00
_cell.angle_gamma   90.00
#
_symmetry.space_group_name_H-M   'P 1'
#
loop_
_entity.id
_entity.type
_entity.pdbx_description
1 polymer ?
#
loop_
_entity_poly.entity_id
_entity_poly.type
_entity_poly.pdbx_seq_one_letter_code
_entity_poly.pdbx_strand_id
1 'polypeptide(L)'
;MFHYHCCLRTLLYLNNLSKTPKCCYLLLLQPHHSLNTTSDSDQHSFPVSYLTNNCALSPQDALKASKRLRFNTPDKPDSVIAFFKTHGFSDHQIQTIIRKIPLLIVYNPIKTILPKFQFLASKGASPKDIVATVTRSPNFLCSSLDKNIIPSFELVRSFCPSDHKAITSVIICPSSICDSRFKPNLQFLLDFGVTRSSIYRLLTSRPSTICCTDLKKALEEIKELGFQPSKYNFCVALLAKRAVTKSQWDAKVDVLKSWGCSEDAVFNAFRKQPNFMLRSPDKLNAVMSFWVEELGWDPSLLLAEPTLFGYSIQKRLSPRASIVKYLLSKGLMKEGASLCTPFYLTDENFQRRYVNYSEEEASTLLRLYHGGC
;
A
#
# COMPACT_ATOMS: atom_id res chain seq x y z
N MET A 1 44.85 21.44 -5.03
CA MET A 1 44.64 22.75 -5.70
C MET A 1 43.51 22.53 -6.72
N PHE A 2 42.25 22.51 -6.25
CA PHE A 2 41.18 23.52 -6.51
C PHE A 2 40.91 23.72 -8.02
N HIS A 3 39.71 23.56 -8.60
CA HIS A 3 38.37 23.89 -8.11
C HIS A 3 37.26 23.09 -8.82
N TYR A 4 36.23 22.76 -8.05
CA TYR A 4 34.84 22.64 -8.48
C TYR A 4 34.37 23.92 -9.19
N HIS A 5 33.56 23.80 -10.24
CA HIS A 5 32.52 24.79 -10.51
C HIS A 5 31.22 24.13 -10.98
N CYS A 6 30.16 24.55 -10.30
CA CYS A 6 28.79 24.10 -10.37
C CYS A 6 27.94 25.11 -11.16
N CYS A 7 26.81 24.63 -11.68
CA CYS A 7 25.55 25.34 -11.95
C CYS A 7 25.37 26.22 -13.20
N LEU A 8 24.09 26.18 -13.65
CA LEU A 8 23.31 27.13 -14.47
C LEU A 8 23.34 26.97 -16.00
N ARG A 9 22.35 26.23 -16.53
CA ARG A 9 21.23 26.77 -17.34
C ARG A 9 20.54 25.66 -18.15
N THR A 10 19.32 25.30 -17.76
CA THR A 10 18.16 25.43 -18.65
C THR A 10 16.91 25.57 -17.78
N LEU A 11 16.46 26.82 -17.66
CA LEU A 11 15.22 27.25 -17.00
C LEU A 11 14.19 27.52 -18.13
N LEU A 12 12.93 27.24 -17.81
CA LEU A 12 11.70 27.75 -18.43
C LEU A 12 11.26 27.10 -19.76
N TYR A 13 10.27 26.21 -19.67
CA TYR A 13 9.03 26.38 -20.44
C TYR A 13 7.83 25.76 -19.69
N LEU A 14 6.93 26.66 -19.29
CA LEU A 14 5.50 26.48 -18.95
C LEU A 14 5.08 25.98 -17.56
N ASN A 15 4.95 26.98 -16.66
CA ASN A 15 3.81 27.13 -15.77
C ASN A 15 2.50 27.11 -16.57
N ASN A 16 1.62 26.15 -16.24
CA ASN A 16 0.15 26.23 -16.19
C ASN A 16 -0.43 24.86 -16.55
N LEU A 17 -0.87 24.11 -15.55
CA LEU A 17 -2.22 23.54 -15.51
C LEU A 17 -2.47 22.94 -14.12
N SER A 18 -3.44 23.57 -13.47
CA SER A 18 -4.22 23.04 -12.38
C SER A 18 -4.81 21.66 -12.71
N LYS A 19 -4.95 20.85 -11.66
CA LYS A 19 -6.03 19.88 -11.37
C LYS A 19 -5.44 18.59 -10.82
N THR A 20 -5.77 18.34 -9.55
CA THR A 20 -5.73 17.04 -8.91
C THR A 20 -6.38 15.97 -9.82
N PRO A 21 -5.80 14.77 -9.98
CA PRO A 21 -6.39 13.76 -10.83
C PRO A 21 -7.62 13.17 -10.12
N LYS A 22 -8.80 13.63 -10.54
CA LYS A 22 -10.07 12.92 -10.33
C LYS A 22 -9.90 11.50 -10.88
N CYS A 23 -10.05 10.52 -9.99
CA CYS A 23 -10.10 9.11 -10.34
C CYS A 23 -11.06 8.88 -11.52
N CYS A 24 -10.54 8.20 -12.54
CA CYS A 24 -11.23 7.84 -13.77
C CYS A 24 -12.41 6.88 -13.49
N TYR A 25 -13.61 7.42 -13.35
CA TYR A 25 -14.90 6.74 -13.60
C TYR A 25 -15.99 7.74 -14.04
N LEU A 26 -15.63 8.68 -14.92
CA LEU A 26 -16.62 9.52 -15.63
C LEU A 26 -17.24 8.81 -16.86
N LEU A 27 -17.06 7.51 -17.06
CA LEU A 27 -17.66 6.79 -18.21
C LEU A 27 -19.07 6.21 -17.96
N LEU A 28 -19.80 6.78 -17.00
CA LEU A 28 -21.27 6.83 -17.05
C LEU A 28 -21.79 8.29 -17.13
N LEU A 29 -20.96 9.23 -17.59
CA LEU A 29 -21.36 10.62 -17.81
C LEU A 29 -21.37 10.95 -19.30
N GLN A 30 -22.46 10.62 -19.95
CA GLN A 30 -22.97 11.42 -21.05
C GLN A 30 -23.92 12.47 -20.43
N PRO A 31 -23.64 13.78 -20.52
CA PRO A 31 -24.63 14.79 -20.22
C PRO A 31 -25.58 14.87 -21.42
N HIS A 32 -26.74 14.22 -21.33
CA HIS A 32 -27.88 14.72 -22.09
C HIS A 32 -28.26 16.06 -21.45
N HIS A 33 -27.84 17.16 -22.07
CA HIS A 33 -28.33 18.49 -21.74
C HIS A 33 -29.81 18.57 -22.14
N SER A 34 -30.70 18.16 -21.25
CA SER A 34 -32.06 18.68 -21.18
C SER A 34 -32.11 19.67 -20.03
N LEU A 35 -32.20 20.96 -20.35
CA LEU A 35 -32.55 22.00 -19.39
C LEU A 35 -33.99 21.75 -18.93
N ASN A 36 -34.16 20.90 -17.91
CA ASN A 36 -35.42 20.82 -17.19
C ASN A 36 -35.33 21.78 -16.01
N THR A 37 -36.14 22.84 -16.10
CA THR A 37 -36.58 23.65 -14.97
C THR A 37 -37.08 22.72 -13.86
N THR A 38 -36.40 22.71 -12.72
CA THR A 38 -36.84 21.96 -11.53
C THR A 38 -38.10 22.62 -10.97
N SER A 39 -39.24 21.93 -11.05
CA SER A 39 -40.46 22.28 -10.33
C SER A 39 -40.33 21.92 -8.85
N ASP A 40 -41.01 22.66 -7.97
CA ASP A 40 -41.10 22.38 -6.52
C ASP A 40 -41.58 20.96 -6.20
N SER A 41 -42.32 20.33 -7.13
CA SER A 41 -42.81 18.96 -7.01
C SER A 41 -41.72 17.89 -6.93
N ASP A 42 -40.53 18.12 -7.52
CA ASP A 42 -39.45 17.13 -7.55
C ASP A 42 -38.73 16.98 -6.20
N GLN A 43 -38.72 18.05 -5.39
CA GLN A 43 -38.11 18.05 -4.05
C GLN A 43 -38.87 17.16 -3.05
N HIS A 44 -40.16 16.90 -3.31
CA HIS A 44 -41.03 16.10 -2.45
C HIS A 44 -41.34 14.70 -2.99
N SER A 45 -40.60 14.26 -4.01
CA SER A 45 -40.78 12.91 -4.56
C SER A 45 -40.46 11.82 -3.53
N PHE A 46 -41.20 10.71 -3.57
CA PHE A 46 -41.03 9.59 -2.63
C PHE A 46 -39.56 9.12 -2.51
N PRO A 47 -38.79 8.94 -3.61
CA PRO A 47 -37.37 8.62 -3.51
C PRO A 47 -36.53 9.62 -2.72
N VAL A 48 -36.80 10.92 -2.84
CA VAL A 48 -36.04 11.97 -2.15
C VAL A 48 -36.28 11.89 -0.65
N SER A 49 -37.54 11.81 -0.24
CA SER A 49 -37.91 11.64 1.17
C SER A 49 -37.35 10.34 1.75
N TYR A 50 -37.46 9.23 1.01
CA TYR A 50 -36.94 7.94 1.47
C TYR A 50 -35.42 7.98 1.68
N LEU A 51 -34.66 8.48 0.70
CA LEU A 51 -33.20 8.51 0.76
C LEU A 51 -32.69 9.46 1.85
N THR A 52 -33.39 10.58 2.06
CA THR A 52 -33.03 11.55 3.11
C THR A 52 -33.26 10.94 4.49
N ASN A 53 -34.45 10.37 4.72
CA ASN A 53 -34.86 9.91 6.05
C ASN A 53 -34.24 8.56 6.44
N ASN A 54 -34.07 7.63 5.50
CA ASN A 54 -33.65 6.25 5.80
C ASN A 54 -32.20 5.94 5.42
N CYS A 55 -31.65 6.64 4.42
CA CYS A 55 -30.30 6.36 3.90
C CYS A 55 -29.27 7.44 4.29
N ALA A 56 -29.67 8.45 5.06
CA ALA A 56 -28.82 9.55 5.53
C ALA A 56 -28.12 10.33 4.40
N LEU A 57 -28.80 10.48 3.25
CA LEU A 57 -28.35 11.39 2.18
C LEU A 57 -28.73 12.83 2.52
N SER A 58 -27.91 13.78 2.08
CA SER A 58 -28.32 15.20 2.09
C SER A 58 -29.51 15.40 1.14
N PRO A 59 -30.39 16.38 1.37
CA PRO A 59 -31.51 16.65 0.45
C PRO A 59 -31.05 16.87 -1.01
N GLN A 60 -29.89 17.52 -1.20
CA GLN A 60 -29.30 17.74 -2.53
C GLN A 60 -28.82 16.44 -3.19
N ASP A 61 -28.14 15.57 -2.43
CA ASP A 61 -27.68 14.28 -2.94
C ASP A 61 -28.86 13.33 -3.22
N ALA A 62 -29.88 13.36 -2.36
CA ALA A 62 -31.11 12.60 -2.54
C ALA A 62 -31.86 13.04 -3.80
N LEU A 63 -32.00 14.35 -4.05
CA LEU A 63 -32.59 14.89 -5.28
C LEU A 63 -31.78 14.54 -6.53
N LYS A 64 -30.45 14.54 -6.44
CA LYS A 64 -29.59 14.13 -7.57
C LYS A 64 -29.69 12.63 -7.85
N ALA A 65 -29.77 11.82 -6.80
CA ALA A 65 -29.91 10.38 -6.89
C ALA A 65 -31.29 9.97 -7.42
N SER A 66 -32.37 10.62 -6.95
CA SER A 66 -33.75 10.32 -7.34
C SER A 66 -33.97 10.43 -8.85
N LYS A 67 -33.30 11.38 -9.52
CA LYS A 67 -33.33 11.52 -11.00
C LYS A 67 -32.89 10.27 -11.75
N ARG A 68 -32.14 9.36 -11.10
CA ARG A 68 -31.63 8.11 -11.68
C ARG A 68 -32.30 6.87 -11.10
N LEU A 69 -33.16 7.03 -10.09
CA LEU A 69 -33.82 5.96 -9.37
C LEU A 69 -35.30 5.95 -9.73
N ARG A 70 -35.86 4.76 -9.95
CA ARG A 70 -37.28 4.60 -10.28
C ARG A 70 -37.94 3.65 -9.28
N PHE A 71 -38.50 4.21 -8.22
CA PHE A 71 -39.32 3.51 -7.23
C PHE A 71 -40.31 4.47 -6.57
N ASN A 72 -41.51 4.00 -6.24
CA ASN A 72 -42.56 4.79 -5.60
C ASN A 72 -43.05 4.17 -4.27
N THR A 73 -42.48 3.03 -3.87
CA THR A 73 -42.82 2.29 -2.65
C THR A 73 -41.54 1.86 -1.93
N PRO A 74 -41.58 1.61 -0.61
CA PRO A 74 -40.39 1.23 0.14
C PRO A 74 -39.95 -0.21 -0.10
N ASP A 75 -40.79 -1.06 -0.71
CA ASP A 75 -40.56 -2.51 -0.83
C ASP A 75 -39.19 -2.89 -1.42
N LYS A 76 -38.77 -2.22 -2.50
CA LYS A 76 -37.48 -2.46 -3.16
C LYS A 76 -36.31 -2.02 -2.27
N PRO A 77 -36.25 -0.74 -1.83
CA PRO A 77 -35.26 -0.30 -0.86
C PRO A 77 -35.16 -1.15 0.41
N ASP A 78 -36.29 -1.45 1.04
CA ASP A 78 -36.34 -2.19 2.30
C ASP A 78 -35.85 -3.63 2.10
N SER A 79 -36.17 -4.25 0.97
CA SER A 79 -35.63 -5.57 0.61
C SER A 79 -34.10 -5.56 0.51
N VAL A 80 -33.51 -4.52 -0.08
CA VAL A 80 -32.04 -4.38 -0.17
C VAL A 80 -31.42 -4.13 1.21
N ILE A 81 -32.02 -3.26 2.02
CA ILE A 81 -31.54 -2.97 3.38
C ILE A 81 -31.63 -4.23 4.25
N ALA A 82 -32.76 -4.92 4.24
CA ALA A 82 -32.95 -6.17 4.97
C ALA A 82 -31.94 -7.22 4.53
N PHE A 83 -31.70 -7.38 3.23
CA PHE A 83 -30.68 -8.29 2.71
C PHE A 83 -29.29 -7.99 3.30
N PHE A 84 -28.86 -6.71 3.29
CA PHE A 84 -27.57 -6.35 3.88
C PHE A 84 -27.53 -6.64 5.39
N LYS A 85 -28.60 -6.36 6.14
CA LYS A 85 -28.69 -6.68 7.57
C LYS A 85 -28.54 -8.18 7.83
N THR A 86 -29.25 -9.03 7.08
CA THR A 86 -29.15 -10.48 7.18
C THR A 86 -27.73 -11.00 6.88
N HIS A 87 -26.95 -10.27 6.09
CA HIS A 87 -25.55 -10.60 5.79
C HIS A 87 -24.54 -9.89 6.72
N GLY A 88 -24.99 -9.36 7.85
CA GLY A 88 -24.12 -8.85 8.91
C GLY A 88 -23.60 -7.43 8.70
N PHE A 89 -24.22 -6.64 7.81
CA PHE A 89 -23.89 -5.22 7.66
C PHE A 89 -24.60 -4.38 8.73
N SER A 90 -23.89 -3.43 9.33
CA SER A 90 -24.49 -2.45 10.24
C SER A 90 -25.21 -1.34 9.49
N ASP A 91 -26.14 -0.64 10.16
CA ASP A 91 -26.87 0.49 9.57
C ASP A 91 -25.92 1.56 9.00
N HIS A 92 -24.86 1.89 9.73
CA HIS A 92 -23.84 2.84 9.28
C HIS A 92 -23.12 2.36 8.00
N GLN A 93 -22.80 1.06 7.89
CA GLN A 93 -22.17 0.50 6.69
C GLN A 93 -23.13 0.55 5.50
N ILE A 94 -24.40 0.21 5.71
CA ILE A 94 -25.46 0.28 4.68
C ILE A 94 -25.61 1.72 4.18
N GLN A 95 -25.75 2.69 5.09
CA GLN A 95 -25.81 4.12 4.73
C GLN A 95 -24.58 4.56 3.95
N THR A 96 -23.38 4.13 4.36
CA THR A 96 -22.14 4.41 3.63
C THR A 96 -22.15 3.85 2.21
N ILE A 97 -22.66 2.63 2.02
CA ILE A 97 -22.78 1.96 0.71
C ILE A 97 -23.76 2.72 -0.18
N ILE A 98 -24.97 3.00 0.31
CA ILE A 98 -26.03 3.67 -0.45
C ILE A 98 -25.65 5.12 -0.78
N ARG A 99 -25.03 5.85 0.15
CA ARG A 99 -24.52 7.20 -0.13
C ARG A 99 -23.49 7.21 -1.25
N LYS A 100 -22.59 6.22 -1.29
CA LYS A 100 -21.59 6.10 -2.37
C LYS A 100 -22.23 5.71 -3.70
N ILE A 101 -23.16 4.75 -3.68
CA ILE A 101 -23.82 4.22 -4.88
C ILE A 101 -25.34 4.09 -4.61
N PRO A 102 -26.11 5.17 -4.81
CA PRO A 102 -27.55 5.15 -4.54
C PRO A 102 -28.30 4.13 -5.40
N LEU A 103 -27.80 3.81 -6.59
CA LEU A 103 -28.40 2.84 -7.52
C LEU A 103 -28.58 1.43 -6.91
N LEU A 104 -27.76 1.04 -5.93
CA LEU A 104 -27.87 -0.27 -5.29
C LEU A 104 -29.21 -0.45 -4.56
N ILE A 105 -29.86 0.63 -4.13
CA ILE A 105 -31.12 0.57 -3.36
C ILE A 105 -32.30 0.00 -4.16
N VAL A 106 -32.19 -0.05 -5.50
CA VAL A 106 -33.23 -0.60 -6.39
C VAL A 106 -32.84 -1.94 -7.02
N TYR A 107 -31.72 -2.54 -6.59
CA TYR A 107 -31.28 -3.84 -7.11
C TYR A 107 -32.18 -4.97 -6.60
N ASN A 108 -32.24 -6.07 -7.35
CA ASN A 108 -32.78 -7.32 -6.82
C ASN A 108 -31.65 -8.04 -6.05
N PRO A 109 -31.68 -8.04 -4.70
CA PRO A 109 -30.54 -8.54 -3.92
C PRO A 109 -30.26 -10.02 -4.18
N ILE A 110 -31.29 -10.85 -4.36
CA ILE A 110 -31.16 -12.28 -4.61
C ILE A 110 -30.57 -12.58 -5.98
N LYS A 111 -30.99 -11.85 -7.02
CA LYS A 111 -30.54 -12.09 -8.40
C LYS A 111 -29.21 -11.43 -8.73
N THR A 112 -28.85 -10.30 -8.10
CA THR A 112 -27.70 -9.50 -8.52
C THR A 112 -26.59 -9.38 -7.48
N ILE A 113 -26.89 -9.43 -6.19
CA ILE A 113 -25.91 -9.24 -5.11
C ILE A 113 -25.48 -10.58 -4.53
N LEU A 114 -26.43 -11.45 -4.18
CA LEU A 114 -26.18 -12.75 -3.57
C LEU A 114 -25.20 -13.63 -4.36
N PRO A 115 -25.27 -13.75 -5.71
CA PRO A 115 -24.32 -14.56 -6.46
C PRO A 115 -22.86 -14.09 -6.29
N LYS A 116 -22.65 -12.78 -6.08
CA LYS A 116 -21.32 -12.21 -5.85
C LYS A 116 -20.79 -12.56 -4.46
N PHE A 117 -21.67 -12.58 -3.46
CA PHE A 117 -21.31 -13.01 -2.09
C PHE A 117 -20.97 -14.49 -2.07
N GLN A 118 -21.79 -15.31 -2.73
CA GLN A 118 -21.56 -16.75 -2.88
C GLN A 118 -20.24 -17.04 -3.61
N PHE A 119 -19.93 -16.28 -4.67
CA PHE A 119 -18.65 -16.39 -5.35
C PHE A 119 -17.47 -16.09 -4.39
N LEU A 120 -17.48 -14.96 -3.69
CA LEU A 120 -16.42 -14.63 -2.72
C LEU A 120 -16.27 -15.71 -1.64
N ALA A 121 -17.39 -16.19 -1.09
CA ALA A 121 -17.40 -17.26 -0.09
C ALA A 121 -16.82 -18.57 -0.65
N SER A 122 -17.16 -18.94 -1.88
CA SER A 122 -16.61 -20.14 -2.55
C SER A 122 -15.09 -20.08 -2.74
N LYS A 123 -14.51 -18.87 -2.76
CA LYS A 123 -13.06 -18.63 -2.85
C LYS A 123 -12.38 -18.48 -1.49
N GLY A 124 -13.13 -18.62 -0.40
CA GLY A 124 -12.64 -18.60 0.98
C GLY A 124 -12.77 -17.26 1.70
N ALA A 125 -13.55 -16.30 1.19
CA ALA A 125 -13.85 -15.07 1.93
C ALA A 125 -14.80 -15.35 3.11
N SER A 126 -14.46 -14.86 4.30
CA SER A 126 -15.38 -14.89 5.45
C SER A 126 -16.52 -13.88 5.28
N PRO A 127 -17.63 -14.00 6.06
CA PRO A 127 -18.67 -12.97 6.08
C PRO A 127 -18.11 -11.56 6.38
N LYS A 128 -17.12 -11.47 7.29
CA LYS A 128 -16.45 -10.22 7.62
C LYS A 128 -15.66 -9.65 6.43
N ASP A 129 -15.03 -10.50 5.63
CA ASP A 129 -14.32 -10.08 4.42
C ASP A 129 -15.27 -9.54 3.36
N ILE A 130 -16.44 -10.16 3.19
CA ILE A 130 -17.49 -9.69 2.27
C ILE A 130 -17.98 -8.30 2.70
N VAL A 131 -18.33 -8.14 3.98
CA VAL A 131 -18.74 -6.84 4.56
C VAL A 131 -17.65 -5.78 4.32
N ALA A 132 -16.39 -6.10 4.62
CA ALA A 132 -15.27 -5.19 4.44
C ALA A 132 -15.04 -4.81 2.96
N THR A 133 -15.14 -5.79 2.06
CA THR A 133 -14.99 -5.61 0.60
C THR A 133 -16.03 -4.64 0.06
N VAL A 134 -17.31 -4.90 0.35
CA VAL A 134 -18.44 -4.12 -0.15
C VAL A 134 -18.48 -2.72 0.46
N THR A 135 -18.25 -2.59 1.77
CA THR A 135 -18.22 -1.28 2.46
C THR A 135 -17.11 -0.38 1.89
N ARG A 136 -15.94 -0.96 1.63
CA ARG A 136 -14.79 -0.24 1.08
C ARG A 136 -15.02 0.16 -0.37
N SER A 137 -15.54 -0.75 -1.19
CA SER A 137 -15.77 -0.53 -2.63
C SER A 137 -17.15 -1.05 -3.09
N PRO A 138 -18.22 -0.27 -2.89
CA PRO A 138 -19.57 -0.66 -3.35
C PRO A 138 -19.68 -0.87 -4.87
N ASN A 139 -18.78 -0.25 -5.65
CA ASN A 139 -18.68 -0.44 -7.10
C ASN A 139 -18.47 -1.90 -7.53
N PHE A 140 -17.90 -2.72 -6.64
CA PHE A 140 -17.82 -4.16 -6.86
C PHE A 140 -19.20 -4.77 -7.16
N LEU A 141 -20.25 -4.30 -6.49
CA LEU A 141 -21.63 -4.75 -6.70
C LEU A 141 -22.26 -4.23 -7.99
N CYS A 142 -21.66 -3.24 -8.65
CA CYS A 142 -22.14 -2.77 -9.95
C CYS A 142 -21.54 -3.57 -11.12
N SER A 143 -20.43 -4.28 -10.88
CA SER A 143 -19.75 -5.06 -11.92
C SER A 143 -20.48 -6.36 -12.20
N SER A 144 -20.48 -6.81 -13.46
CA SER A 144 -21.00 -8.13 -13.84
C SER A 144 -20.17 -9.24 -13.18
N LEU A 145 -20.84 -10.23 -12.61
CA LEU A 145 -20.17 -11.40 -12.03
C LEU A 145 -19.38 -12.16 -13.12
N ASP A 146 -20.08 -12.57 -14.18
CA ASP A 146 -19.52 -13.44 -15.22
C ASP A 146 -18.58 -12.71 -16.19
N LYS A 147 -18.88 -11.44 -16.53
CA LYS A 147 -18.09 -10.69 -17.52
C LYS A 147 -16.90 -9.94 -16.92
N ASN A 148 -16.89 -9.70 -15.61
CA ASN A 148 -15.85 -8.89 -14.97
C ASN A 148 -15.24 -9.59 -13.74
N ILE A 149 -16.03 -9.83 -12.69
CA ILE A 149 -15.49 -10.27 -11.40
C ILE A 149 -14.78 -11.63 -11.52
N ILE A 150 -15.43 -12.64 -12.11
CA ILE A 150 -14.85 -13.98 -12.29
C ILE A 150 -13.59 -13.91 -13.17
N PRO A 151 -13.61 -13.36 -14.40
CA PRO A 151 -12.41 -13.27 -15.23
C PRO A 151 -11.25 -12.50 -14.58
N SER A 152 -11.53 -11.42 -13.85
CA SER A 152 -10.50 -10.65 -13.16
C SER A 152 -9.95 -11.40 -11.95
N PHE A 153 -10.78 -12.15 -11.22
CA PHE A 153 -10.32 -13.04 -10.16
C PHE A 153 -9.43 -14.15 -10.72
N GLU A 154 -9.83 -14.82 -11.80
CA GLU A 154 -9.04 -15.90 -12.41
C GLU A 154 -7.69 -15.40 -12.93
N LEU A 155 -7.65 -14.17 -13.46
CA LEU A 155 -6.38 -13.51 -13.81
C LEU A 155 -5.47 -13.34 -12.59
N VAL A 156 -5.99 -12.79 -11.48
CA VAL A 156 -5.24 -12.69 -10.21
C VAL A 156 -4.80 -14.06 -9.72
N ARG A 157 -5.70 -15.04 -9.76
CA ARG A 157 -5.46 -16.41 -9.32
C ARG A 157 -4.33 -17.08 -10.08
N SER A 158 -4.15 -16.77 -11.36
CA SER A 158 -3.05 -17.28 -12.18
C SER A 158 -1.66 -16.91 -11.63
N PHE A 159 -1.54 -15.80 -10.90
CA PHE A 159 -0.28 -15.35 -10.27
C PHE A 159 -0.12 -15.85 -8.82
N CYS A 160 -1.20 -16.31 -8.20
CA CYS A 160 -1.23 -16.72 -6.81
C CYS A 160 -1.04 -18.23 -6.67
N PRO A 161 -0.49 -18.72 -5.54
CA PRO A 161 -0.34 -20.16 -5.32
C PRO A 161 -1.67 -20.86 -5.00
N SER A 162 -2.69 -20.14 -4.51
CA SER A 162 -4.00 -20.70 -4.14
C SER A 162 -5.13 -19.69 -4.24
N ASP A 163 -6.39 -20.17 -4.25
CA ASP A 163 -7.61 -19.35 -4.20
C ASP A 163 -7.60 -18.46 -2.97
N HIS A 164 -7.20 -19.00 -1.81
CA HIS A 164 -7.07 -18.24 -0.56
C HIS A 164 -6.11 -17.04 -0.71
N LYS A 165 -4.97 -17.19 -1.41
CA LYS A 165 -4.06 -16.06 -1.65
C LYS A 165 -4.62 -15.06 -2.65
N ALA A 166 -5.31 -15.53 -3.68
CA ALA A 166 -5.97 -14.68 -4.66
C ALA A 166 -7.11 -13.84 -4.04
N ILE A 167 -7.98 -14.46 -3.23
CA ILE A 167 -9.07 -13.75 -2.58
C ILE A 167 -8.56 -12.73 -1.58
N THR A 168 -7.45 -13.00 -0.87
CA THR A 168 -6.80 -12.03 0.02
C THR A 168 -6.40 -10.76 -0.74
N SER A 169 -5.83 -10.89 -1.94
CA SER A 169 -5.49 -9.76 -2.82
C SER A 169 -6.71 -8.95 -3.24
N VAL A 170 -7.82 -9.63 -3.59
CA VAL A 170 -9.08 -8.97 -3.96
C VAL A 170 -9.67 -8.22 -2.77
N ILE A 171 -9.69 -8.83 -1.58
CA ILE A 171 -10.20 -8.22 -0.35
C ILE A 171 -9.39 -6.97 0.02
N ILE A 172 -8.06 -6.98 -0.16
CA ILE A 172 -7.19 -5.82 0.12
C ILE A 172 -7.58 -4.62 -0.76
N CYS A 173 -7.87 -4.83 -2.05
CA CYS A 173 -8.22 -3.74 -2.96
C CYS A 173 -9.28 -4.14 -4.02
N PRO A 174 -10.57 -4.22 -3.64
CA PRO A 174 -11.61 -4.75 -4.53
C PRO A 174 -11.82 -3.90 -5.79
N SER A 175 -11.55 -2.59 -5.69
CA SER A 175 -11.64 -1.67 -6.82
C SER A 175 -10.62 -1.97 -7.92
N SER A 176 -9.50 -2.61 -7.61
CA SER A 176 -8.43 -2.85 -8.59
C SER A 176 -8.86 -3.85 -9.66
N ILE A 177 -9.49 -4.96 -9.27
CA ILE A 177 -9.90 -5.99 -10.25
C ILE A 177 -11.07 -5.55 -11.14
N CYS A 178 -11.81 -4.52 -10.70
CA CYS A 178 -12.87 -3.91 -11.50
C CYS A 178 -12.34 -2.79 -12.41
N ASP A 179 -11.06 -2.40 -12.27
CA ASP A 179 -10.45 -1.32 -13.04
C ASP A 179 -10.17 -1.74 -14.48
N SER A 180 -10.61 -0.92 -15.44
CA SER A 180 -10.38 -1.18 -16.86
C SER A 180 -8.90 -1.21 -17.24
N ARG A 181 -8.03 -0.55 -16.47
CA ARG A 181 -6.58 -0.54 -16.67
C ARG A 181 -5.89 -1.76 -16.09
N PHE A 182 -6.54 -2.50 -15.19
CA PHE A 182 -5.91 -3.59 -14.46
C PHE A 182 -5.36 -4.69 -15.38
N LYS A 183 -6.18 -5.20 -16.32
CA LYS A 183 -5.76 -6.27 -17.23
C LYS A 183 -4.67 -5.81 -18.21
N PRO A 184 -4.81 -4.66 -18.91
CA PRO A 184 -3.75 -4.16 -19.78
C PRO A 184 -2.43 -3.90 -19.05
N ASN A 185 -2.50 -3.34 -17.84
CA ASN A 185 -1.29 -3.02 -17.07
C ASN A 185 -0.61 -4.27 -16.51
N LEU A 186 -1.37 -5.32 -16.17
CA LEU A 186 -0.79 -6.62 -15.83
C LEU A 186 -0.03 -7.23 -17.01
N GLN A 187 -0.61 -7.19 -18.21
CA GLN A 187 0.06 -7.67 -19.41
C GLN A 187 1.32 -6.85 -19.69
N PHE A 188 1.22 -5.53 -19.61
CA PHE A 188 2.35 -4.64 -19.78
C PHE A 188 3.49 -4.91 -18.79
N LEU A 189 3.20 -5.24 -17.52
CA LEU A 189 4.23 -5.63 -16.55
C LEU A 189 4.99 -6.88 -17.00
N LEU A 190 4.29 -7.89 -17.53
CA LEU A 190 4.93 -9.09 -18.08
C LEU A 190 5.80 -8.76 -19.28
N ASP A 191 5.29 -7.96 -20.22
CA ASP A 191 6.00 -7.54 -21.43
C ASP A 191 7.24 -6.68 -21.09
N PHE A 192 7.17 -5.91 -20.00
CA PHE A 192 8.29 -5.13 -19.45
C PHE A 192 9.37 -6.01 -18.78
N GLY A 193 9.11 -7.31 -18.62
CA GLY A 193 10.03 -8.26 -18.00
C GLY A 193 9.88 -8.42 -16.49
N VAL A 194 8.79 -7.91 -15.89
CA VAL A 194 8.49 -8.13 -14.47
C VAL A 194 8.06 -9.58 -14.26
N THR A 195 8.72 -10.27 -13.33
CA THR A 195 8.45 -11.69 -13.07
C THR A 195 7.06 -11.91 -12.45
N ARG A 196 6.51 -13.11 -12.66
CA ARG A 196 5.23 -13.52 -12.05
C ARG A 196 5.26 -13.44 -10.53
N SER A 197 6.39 -13.75 -9.88
CA SER A 197 6.56 -13.64 -8.43
C SER A 197 6.56 -12.18 -7.95
N SER A 198 7.18 -11.27 -8.72
CA SER A 198 7.11 -9.82 -8.46
C SER A 198 5.68 -9.28 -8.64
N ILE A 199 4.95 -9.74 -9.66
CA ILE A 199 3.54 -9.38 -9.87
C ILE A 199 2.67 -9.89 -8.71
N TYR A 200 2.86 -11.14 -8.28
CA TYR A 200 2.20 -11.67 -7.08
C TYR A 200 2.46 -10.80 -5.85
N ARG A 201 3.69 -10.30 -5.67
CA ARG A 201 4.02 -9.37 -4.58
C ARG A 201 3.25 -8.05 -4.70
N LEU A 202 3.11 -7.48 -5.89
CA LEU A 202 2.30 -6.27 -6.12
C LEU A 202 0.82 -6.52 -5.78
N LEU A 203 0.26 -7.65 -6.25
CA LEU A 203 -1.11 -8.07 -5.98
C LEU A 203 -1.39 -8.33 -4.49
N THR A 204 -0.39 -8.73 -3.71
CA THR A 204 -0.58 -9.00 -2.26
C THR A 204 -0.21 -7.81 -1.38
N SER A 205 0.56 -6.86 -1.89
CA SER A 205 1.02 -5.69 -1.12
C SER A 205 0.17 -4.45 -1.39
N ARG A 206 0.06 -4.04 -2.66
CA ARG A 206 -0.68 -2.83 -3.10
C ARG A 206 -1.19 -3.00 -4.54
N PRO A 207 -2.31 -3.72 -4.76
CA PRO A 207 -2.88 -3.94 -6.10
C PRO A 207 -3.13 -2.64 -6.88
N SER A 208 -3.46 -1.56 -6.19
CA SER A 208 -3.75 -0.25 -6.80
C SER A 208 -2.58 0.33 -7.59
N THR A 209 -1.34 -0.08 -7.31
CA THR A 209 -0.15 0.31 -8.09
C THR A 209 -0.25 -0.14 -9.54
N ILE A 210 -0.92 -1.27 -9.79
CA ILE A 210 -1.13 -1.81 -11.15
C ILE A 210 -2.14 -0.94 -11.90
N CYS A 211 -3.07 -0.27 -11.23
CA CYS A 211 -4.12 0.53 -11.87
C CYS A 211 -3.71 1.99 -12.15
N CYS A 212 -2.45 2.35 -11.92
CA CYS A 212 -1.96 3.71 -12.15
C CYS A 212 -1.90 4.06 -13.65
N THR A 213 -2.28 5.30 -14.00
CA THR A 213 -2.23 5.80 -15.39
C THR A 213 -0.80 6.00 -15.89
N ASP A 214 0.11 6.37 -15.00
CA ASP A 214 1.52 6.63 -15.26
C ASP A 214 2.40 5.40 -14.97
N LEU A 215 1.83 4.18 -14.96
CA LEU A 215 2.57 2.96 -14.65
C LEU A 215 3.83 2.83 -15.51
N LYS A 216 3.70 3.01 -16.83
CA LYS A 216 4.82 2.96 -17.78
C LYS A 216 5.95 3.91 -17.40
N LYS A 217 5.63 5.17 -17.12
CA LYS A 217 6.62 6.17 -16.70
C LYS A 217 7.35 5.73 -15.43
N ALA A 218 6.60 5.25 -14.43
CA ALA A 218 7.21 4.77 -13.19
C ALA A 218 8.10 3.54 -13.39
N LEU A 219 7.75 2.60 -14.28
CA LEU A 219 8.60 1.44 -14.57
C LEU A 219 9.93 1.86 -15.22
N GLU A 220 9.89 2.81 -16.15
CA GLU A 220 11.10 3.36 -16.78
C GLU A 220 11.97 4.11 -15.77
N GLU A 221 11.38 4.95 -14.91
CA GLU A 221 12.13 5.63 -13.83
C GLU A 221 12.84 4.62 -12.91
N ILE A 222 12.18 3.51 -12.54
CA ILE A 222 12.81 2.46 -11.72
C ILE A 222 13.95 1.76 -12.50
N LYS A 223 13.78 1.55 -13.81
CA LYS A 223 14.81 0.96 -14.66
C LYS A 223 16.03 1.89 -14.82
N GLU A 224 15.82 3.19 -15.02
CA GLU A 224 16.86 4.23 -15.07
C GLU A 224 17.63 4.32 -13.75
N LEU A 225 16.97 4.07 -12.62
CA LEU A 225 17.62 3.95 -11.32
C LEU A 225 18.49 2.68 -11.18
N GLY A 226 18.59 1.84 -12.21
CA GLY A 226 19.46 0.67 -12.26
C GLY A 226 18.82 -0.62 -11.75
N PHE A 227 17.50 -0.65 -11.52
CA PHE A 227 16.82 -1.88 -11.16
C PHE A 227 16.46 -2.70 -12.40
N GLN A 228 16.77 -3.99 -12.36
CA GLN A 228 16.41 -4.93 -13.43
C GLN A 228 14.97 -5.45 -13.22
N PRO A 229 14.05 -5.32 -14.20
CA PRO A 229 12.66 -5.79 -14.08
C PRO A 229 12.51 -7.26 -13.65
N SER A 230 13.46 -8.11 -14.03
CA SER A 230 13.49 -9.53 -13.70
C SER A 230 13.84 -9.83 -12.23
N LYS A 231 14.37 -8.85 -11.49
CA LYS A 231 14.79 -9.02 -10.10
C LYS A 231 13.70 -8.61 -9.12
N TYR A 232 13.64 -9.30 -7.98
CA TYR A 232 12.65 -9.03 -6.93
C TYR A 232 12.69 -7.57 -6.44
N ASN A 233 13.88 -6.99 -6.28
CA ASN A 233 14.02 -5.62 -5.76
C ASN A 233 13.37 -4.56 -6.66
N PHE A 234 13.15 -4.84 -7.95
CA PHE A 234 12.47 -3.91 -8.85
C PHE A 234 11.03 -3.60 -8.37
N CYS A 235 10.26 -4.64 -7.99
CA CYS A 235 8.89 -4.41 -7.51
C CYS A 235 8.87 -3.73 -6.14
N VAL A 236 9.86 -4.01 -5.30
CA VAL A 236 10.04 -3.35 -4.00
C VAL A 236 10.35 -1.87 -4.19
N ALA A 237 11.21 -1.52 -5.15
CA ALA A 237 11.54 -0.14 -5.49
C ALA A 237 10.31 0.61 -6.04
N LEU A 238 9.54 -0.02 -6.93
CA LEU A 238 8.28 0.54 -7.41
C LEU A 238 7.32 0.82 -6.25
N LEU A 239 7.12 -0.14 -5.35
CA LEU A 239 6.26 0.04 -4.17
C LEU A 239 6.74 1.17 -3.24
N ALA A 240 8.06 1.32 -3.08
CA ALA A 240 8.65 2.39 -2.29
C ALA A 240 8.42 3.77 -2.94
N LYS A 241 8.74 3.91 -4.23
CA LYS A 241 8.55 5.17 -4.98
C LYS A 241 7.08 5.57 -5.08
N ARG A 242 6.16 4.62 -5.12
CA ARG A 242 4.72 4.90 -5.11
C ARG A 242 4.18 5.30 -3.75
N ALA A 243 4.81 4.87 -2.67
CA ALA A 243 4.35 5.17 -1.31
C ALA A 243 4.88 6.49 -0.76
N VAL A 244 5.97 7.00 -1.33
CA VAL A 244 6.69 8.16 -0.81
C VAL A 244 6.55 9.30 -1.81
N THR A 245 5.98 10.43 -1.37
CA THR A 245 5.93 11.64 -2.21
C THR A 245 7.33 12.22 -2.42
N LYS A 246 7.50 13.09 -3.41
CA LYS A 246 8.78 13.77 -3.63
C LYS A 246 9.27 14.50 -2.38
N SER A 247 8.43 15.31 -1.74
CA SER A 247 8.81 16.03 -0.50
C SER A 247 9.21 15.09 0.63
N GLN A 248 8.50 13.97 0.79
CA GLN A 248 8.84 12.96 1.79
C GLN A 248 10.14 12.22 1.45
N TRP A 249 10.46 12.06 0.17
CA TRP A 249 11.71 11.47 -0.27
C TRP A 249 12.87 12.42 0.04
N ASP A 250 12.76 13.67 -0.37
CA ASP A 250 13.77 14.71 -0.19
C ASP A 250 14.09 14.89 1.30
N ALA A 251 13.07 14.98 2.16
CA ALA A 251 13.27 15.04 3.62
C ALA A 251 14.04 13.85 4.21
N LYS A 252 13.85 12.63 3.67
CA LYS A 252 14.62 11.45 4.12
C LYS A 252 16.06 11.51 3.65
N VAL A 253 16.29 11.99 2.42
CA VAL A 253 17.63 12.19 1.87
C VAL A 253 18.37 13.26 2.69
N ASP A 254 17.71 14.37 3.03
CA ASP A 254 18.30 15.45 3.82
C ASP A 254 18.70 14.98 5.22
N VAL A 255 17.87 14.17 5.89
CA VAL A 255 18.24 13.51 7.15
C VAL A 255 19.52 12.68 6.99
N LEU A 256 19.62 11.84 5.96
CA LEU A 256 20.82 11.03 5.77
C LEU A 256 22.06 11.89 5.45
N LYS A 257 21.88 12.97 4.68
CA LYS A 257 22.95 13.94 4.37
C LYS A 257 23.42 14.70 5.60
N SER A 258 22.55 15.01 6.57
CA SER A 258 22.96 15.65 7.82
C SER A 258 23.86 14.74 8.68
N TRP A 259 23.82 13.42 8.46
CA TRP A 259 24.75 12.45 9.06
C TRP A 259 26.01 12.21 8.20
N GLY A 260 26.32 13.11 7.26
CA GLY A 260 27.53 13.03 6.43
C GLY A 260 27.45 12.03 5.26
N CYS A 261 26.29 11.45 4.99
CA CYS A 261 26.13 10.53 3.86
C CYS A 261 26.03 11.30 2.54
N SER A 262 26.76 10.85 1.51
CA SER A 262 26.60 11.41 0.16
C SER A 262 25.27 10.97 -0.46
N GLU A 263 24.76 11.78 -1.37
CA GLU A 263 23.53 11.47 -2.10
C GLU A 263 23.67 10.17 -2.92
N ASP A 264 24.84 9.94 -3.53
CA ASP A 264 25.15 8.69 -4.22
C ASP A 264 25.11 7.47 -3.29
N ALA A 265 25.62 7.61 -2.05
CA ALA A 265 25.55 6.54 -1.07
C ALA A 265 24.09 6.21 -0.71
N VAL A 266 23.22 7.22 -0.60
CA VAL A 266 21.79 7.02 -0.36
C VAL A 266 21.12 6.31 -1.53
N PHE A 267 21.44 6.67 -2.77
CA PHE A 267 20.92 5.96 -3.95
C PHE A 267 21.44 4.52 -4.04
N ASN A 268 22.69 4.27 -3.65
CA ASN A 268 23.25 2.91 -3.59
C ASN A 268 22.58 2.07 -2.50
N ALA A 269 22.32 2.65 -1.32
CA ALA A 269 21.50 2.03 -0.29
C ALA A 269 20.10 1.68 -0.81
N PHE A 270 19.49 2.60 -1.59
CA PHE A 270 18.15 2.38 -2.14
C PHE A 270 18.13 1.22 -3.14
N ARG A 271 19.15 1.12 -4.00
CA ARG A 271 19.32 -0.02 -4.92
C ARG A 271 19.45 -1.35 -4.20
N LYS A 272 20.20 -1.38 -3.08
CA LYS A 272 20.36 -2.59 -2.26
C LYS A 272 19.07 -3.00 -1.57
N GLN A 273 18.37 -2.06 -0.92
CA GLN A 273 17.22 -2.38 -0.08
C GLN A 273 16.14 -1.27 -0.12
N PRO A 274 15.28 -1.19 -1.14
CA PRO A 274 14.38 -0.04 -1.33
C PRO A 274 13.42 0.23 -0.15
N ASN A 275 13.08 -0.81 0.63
CA ASN A 275 12.16 -0.71 1.76
C ASN A 275 12.64 0.22 2.89
N PHE A 276 13.94 0.52 3.00
CA PHE A 276 14.39 1.41 4.09
C PHE A 276 13.84 2.83 3.91
N MET A 277 13.57 3.26 2.66
CA MET A 277 12.94 4.54 2.35
C MET A 277 11.44 4.60 2.70
N LEU A 278 10.84 3.49 3.13
CA LEU A 278 9.48 3.46 3.69
C LEU A 278 9.45 3.85 5.18
N ARG A 279 10.60 3.98 5.84
CA ARG A 279 10.70 4.45 7.23
C ARG A 279 10.48 5.95 7.31
N SER A 280 10.00 6.44 8.44
CA SER A 280 9.86 7.88 8.67
C SER A 280 11.24 8.56 8.74
N PRO A 281 11.35 9.85 8.41
CA PRO A 281 12.55 10.65 8.69
C PRO A 281 13.04 10.47 10.12
N ASP A 282 12.14 10.54 11.12
CA ASP A 282 12.47 10.35 12.54
C ASP A 282 13.08 8.98 12.82
N LYS A 283 12.58 7.92 12.18
CA LYS A 283 13.13 6.58 12.36
C LYS A 283 14.53 6.47 11.76
N LEU A 284 14.78 7.10 10.61
CA LEU A 284 16.12 7.15 10.03
C LEU A 284 17.08 7.91 10.95
N ASN A 285 16.65 9.07 11.44
CA ASN A 285 17.44 9.89 12.34
C ASN A 285 17.77 9.18 13.66
N ALA A 286 16.78 8.53 14.27
CA ALA A 286 16.98 7.82 15.54
C ALA A 286 17.96 6.64 15.41
N VAL A 287 17.93 5.91 14.29
CA VAL A 287 18.89 4.81 14.06
C VAL A 287 20.28 5.36 13.76
N MET A 288 20.39 6.48 13.04
CA MET A 288 21.67 7.15 12.80
C MET A 288 22.29 7.70 14.09
N SER A 289 21.52 8.43 14.90
CA SER A 289 21.95 8.94 16.21
C SER A 289 22.45 7.81 17.12
N PHE A 290 21.67 6.74 17.25
CA PHE A 290 22.09 5.55 17.98
C PHE A 290 23.43 4.99 17.44
N TRP A 291 23.58 4.85 16.13
CA TRP A 291 24.77 4.26 15.53
C TRP A 291 26.03 5.15 15.63
N VAL A 292 25.87 6.44 15.38
CA VAL A 292 26.99 7.38 15.27
C VAL A 292 27.32 7.97 16.64
N GLU A 293 26.34 8.48 17.38
CA GLU A 293 26.57 9.20 18.62
C GLU A 293 26.77 8.25 19.81
N GLU A 294 25.95 7.20 19.94
CA GLU A 294 26.05 6.29 21.08
C GLU A 294 27.12 5.20 20.88
N LEU A 295 27.29 4.70 19.66
CA LEU A 295 28.27 3.64 19.37
C LEU A 295 29.60 4.18 18.83
N GLY A 296 29.63 5.40 18.29
CA GLY A 296 30.84 5.97 17.69
C GLY A 296 31.22 5.32 16.35
N TRP A 297 30.27 4.70 15.65
CA TRP A 297 30.54 3.96 14.41
C TRP A 297 30.28 4.81 13.17
N ASP A 298 31.03 4.52 12.09
CA ASP A 298 30.92 5.27 10.83
C ASP A 298 29.50 5.13 10.23
N PRO A 299 28.80 6.25 9.93
CA PRO A 299 27.49 6.22 9.29
C PRO A 299 27.48 5.50 7.92
N SER A 300 28.62 5.49 7.21
CA SER A 300 28.74 4.82 5.91
C SER A 300 28.53 3.30 6.01
N LEU A 301 28.95 2.68 7.12
CA LEU A 301 28.77 1.26 7.38
C LEU A 301 27.29 0.91 7.59
N LEU A 302 26.56 1.77 8.30
CA LEU A 302 25.12 1.60 8.48
C LEU A 302 24.37 1.78 7.16
N LEU A 303 24.73 2.79 6.37
CA LEU A 303 24.10 3.05 5.09
C LEU A 303 24.41 1.97 4.04
N ALA A 304 25.58 1.32 4.14
CA ALA A 304 25.90 0.16 3.32
C ALA A 304 24.99 -1.05 3.59
N GLU A 305 24.31 -1.06 4.76
CA GLU A 305 23.46 -2.12 5.30
C GLU A 305 22.03 -1.60 5.65
N PRO A 306 21.24 -1.13 4.67
CA PRO A 306 20.03 -0.33 4.92
C PRO A 306 18.89 -1.10 5.60
N THR A 307 18.98 -2.42 5.67
CA THR A 307 18.01 -3.27 6.38
C THR A 307 17.98 -2.95 7.88
N LEU A 308 19.09 -2.49 8.46
CA LEU A 308 19.21 -2.13 9.87
C LEU A 308 18.24 -1.03 10.30
N PHE A 309 17.90 -0.08 9.41
CA PHE A 309 16.86 0.93 9.66
C PHE A 309 15.48 0.34 9.93
N GLY A 310 15.25 -0.92 9.53
CA GLY A 310 14.02 -1.65 9.80
C GLY A 310 13.93 -2.27 11.20
N TYR A 311 15.04 -2.39 11.93
CA TYR A 311 15.06 -3.03 13.24
C TYR A 311 14.68 -2.08 14.38
N SER A 312 14.16 -2.64 15.46
CA SER A 312 13.90 -1.91 16.71
C SER A 312 15.23 -1.57 17.37
N ILE A 313 15.38 -0.32 17.81
CA ILE A 313 16.59 0.10 18.54
C ILE A 313 16.66 -0.70 19.85
N GLN A 314 15.59 -0.67 20.65
CA GLN A 314 15.54 -1.28 21.97
C GLN A 314 15.58 -2.81 21.92
N LYS A 315 14.77 -3.43 21.04
CA LYS A 315 14.62 -4.90 21.04
C LYS A 315 15.72 -5.65 20.28
N ARG A 316 16.48 -4.97 19.42
CA ARG A 316 17.38 -5.64 18.48
C ARG A 316 18.73 -4.97 18.33
N LEU A 317 18.77 -3.66 18.10
CA LEU A 317 20.04 -2.98 17.85
C LEU A 317 20.83 -2.80 19.17
N SER A 318 20.25 -2.15 20.18
CA SER A 318 20.92 -1.88 21.46
C SER A 318 21.47 -3.13 22.15
N PRO A 319 20.71 -4.22 22.38
CA PRO A 319 21.22 -5.40 23.06
C PRO A 319 22.41 -6.03 22.33
N ARG A 320 22.38 -6.02 20.99
CA ARG A 320 23.44 -6.62 20.17
C ARG A 320 24.64 -5.70 20.03
N ALA A 321 24.42 -4.39 19.96
CA ALA A 321 25.48 -3.41 19.91
C ALA A 321 26.31 -3.40 21.20
N SER A 322 25.68 -3.57 22.37
CA SER A 322 26.39 -3.70 23.65
C SER A 322 27.37 -4.88 23.65
N ILE A 323 26.94 -6.02 23.12
CA ILE A 323 27.79 -7.21 22.96
C ILE A 323 28.94 -6.93 21.98
N VAL A 324 28.64 -6.35 20.82
CA VAL A 324 29.67 -6.02 19.83
C VAL A 324 30.70 -5.02 20.39
N LYS A 325 30.26 -3.97 21.09
CA LYS A 325 31.16 -3.00 21.75
C LYS A 325 32.04 -3.68 22.79
N TYR A 326 31.49 -4.57 23.60
CA TYR A 326 32.28 -5.34 24.57
C TYR A 326 33.35 -6.19 23.89
N LEU A 327 32.97 -6.99 22.89
CA LEU A 327 33.89 -7.86 22.17
C LEU A 327 35.00 -7.08 21.45
N LEU A 328 34.66 -5.93 20.86
CA LEU A 328 35.65 -5.02 20.26
C LEU A 328 36.64 -4.49 21.31
N SER A 329 36.14 -4.04 22.47
CA SER A 329 37.00 -3.50 23.54
C SER A 329 37.98 -4.51 24.11
N LYS A 330 37.66 -5.81 24.00
CA LYS A 330 38.50 -6.92 24.45
C LYS A 330 39.38 -7.51 23.33
N GLY A 331 39.26 -7.03 22.09
CA GLY A 331 39.96 -7.61 20.94
C GLY A 331 39.49 -9.04 20.60
N LEU A 332 38.27 -9.41 20.99
CA LEU A 332 37.72 -10.78 20.83
C LEU A 332 36.98 -10.95 19.50
N MET A 333 36.85 -9.89 18.70
CA MET A 333 36.36 -9.99 17.33
C MET A 333 37.49 -10.33 16.37
N LYS A 334 37.25 -11.29 15.48
CA LYS A 334 38.20 -11.62 14.40
C LYS A 334 38.50 -10.39 13.55
N GLU A 335 39.75 -10.26 13.13
CA GLU A 335 40.16 -9.22 12.19
C GLU A 335 39.32 -9.29 10.91
N GLY A 336 38.83 -8.14 10.44
CA GLY A 336 37.94 -8.04 9.28
C GLY A 336 36.50 -8.52 9.50
N ALA A 337 36.11 -8.90 10.73
CA ALA A 337 34.73 -9.28 11.02
C ALA A 337 33.77 -8.09 10.81
N SER A 338 32.64 -8.36 10.14
CA SER A 338 31.61 -7.36 9.89
C SER A 338 30.92 -6.92 11.19
N LEU A 339 30.86 -5.61 11.42
CA LEU A 339 30.08 -5.00 12.51
C LEU A 339 28.58 -5.23 12.35
N CYS A 340 28.09 -5.44 11.12
CA CYS A 340 26.66 -5.51 10.83
C CYS A 340 26.09 -6.94 10.90
N THR A 341 26.92 -7.97 10.65
CA THR A 341 26.50 -9.38 10.69
C THR A 341 25.76 -9.78 11.99
N PRO A 342 26.21 -9.37 13.19
CA PRO A 342 25.54 -9.72 14.44
C PRO A 342 24.06 -9.32 14.47
N PHE A 343 23.65 -8.24 13.82
CA PHE A 343 22.26 -7.74 13.85
C PHE A 343 21.30 -8.57 12.97
N TYR A 344 21.83 -9.29 11.99
CA TYR A 344 21.04 -10.11 11.05
C TYR A 344 20.67 -11.49 11.59
N LEU A 345 21.48 -12.05 12.49
CA LEU A 345 21.32 -13.42 12.96
C LEU A 345 20.02 -13.65 13.73
N THR A 346 19.46 -14.86 13.71
CA THR A 346 18.40 -15.22 14.67
C THR A 346 18.89 -15.08 16.12
N ASP A 347 18.00 -14.98 17.09
CA ASP A 347 18.43 -14.80 18.50
C ASP A 347 19.25 -16.00 18.97
N GLU A 348 18.91 -17.22 18.56
CA GLU A 348 19.65 -18.44 18.88
C GLU A 348 21.05 -18.42 18.28
N ASN A 349 21.16 -18.03 17.00
CA ASN A 349 22.46 -17.96 16.34
C ASN A 349 23.31 -16.81 16.85
N PHE A 350 22.70 -15.68 17.23
CA PHE A 350 23.39 -14.57 17.86
C PHE A 350 23.95 -14.99 19.22
N GLN A 351 23.11 -15.57 20.08
CA GLN A 351 23.54 -16.02 21.40
C GLN A 351 24.65 -17.06 21.30
N ARG A 352 24.47 -18.10 20.48
CA ARG A 352 25.49 -19.13 20.29
C ARG A 352 26.84 -18.58 19.82
N ARG A 353 26.83 -17.59 18.91
CA ARG A 353 28.07 -17.09 18.27
C ARG A 353 28.74 -15.94 19.02
N TYR A 354 27.98 -15.13 19.75
CA TYR A 354 28.48 -13.87 20.33
C TYR A 354 28.31 -13.77 21.83
N VAL A 355 27.47 -14.62 22.45
CA VAL A 355 27.20 -14.58 23.89
C VAL A 355 27.77 -15.82 24.58
N ASN A 356 27.51 -17.01 24.05
CA ASN A 356 27.86 -18.30 24.65
C ASN A 356 29.06 -18.98 23.97
N TYR A 357 29.89 -18.21 23.26
CA TYR A 357 31.02 -18.78 22.50
C TYR A 357 32.22 -19.17 23.39
N SER A 358 32.29 -18.60 24.60
CA SER A 358 33.31 -18.87 25.62
C SER A 358 32.63 -18.94 26.99
N GLU A 359 32.97 -19.96 27.79
CA GLU A 359 32.46 -20.10 29.16
C GLU A 359 32.91 -18.94 30.06
N GLU A 360 34.12 -18.42 29.85
CA GLU A 360 34.70 -17.35 30.66
C GLU A 360 33.92 -16.04 30.53
N GLU A 361 33.46 -15.72 29.31
CA GLU A 361 32.79 -14.45 29.00
C GLU A 361 31.25 -14.55 29.06
N ALA A 362 30.70 -15.77 29.09
CA ALA A 362 29.26 -16.02 28.96
C ALA A 362 28.41 -15.29 30.01
N SER A 363 28.83 -15.30 31.28
CA SER A 363 28.09 -14.62 32.37
C SER A 363 27.99 -13.11 32.15
N THR A 364 29.09 -12.47 31.76
CA THR A 364 29.16 -11.03 31.48
C THR A 364 28.32 -10.68 30.26
N LEU A 365 28.46 -11.44 29.17
CA LEU A 365 27.75 -11.21 27.92
C LEU A 365 26.25 -11.45 28.08
N LEU A 366 25.81 -12.46 28.83
CA LEU A 366 24.39 -12.69 29.12
C LEU A 366 23.78 -11.51 29.88
N ARG A 367 24.46 -11.00 30.90
CA ARG A 367 24.01 -9.82 31.63
C ARG A 367 23.89 -8.59 30.73
N LEU A 368 24.87 -8.35 29.84
CA LEU A 368 24.81 -7.24 28.90
C LEU A 368 23.67 -7.40 27.89
N TYR A 369 23.41 -8.62 27.42
CA TYR A 369 22.36 -8.90 26.46
C TYR A 369 20.95 -8.70 27.05
N HIS A 370 20.76 -9.03 28.33
CA HIS A 370 19.47 -8.90 29.02
C HIS A 370 19.29 -7.55 29.75
N GLY A 371 20.37 -6.89 30.16
CA GLY A 371 20.35 -5.65 30.94
C GLY A 371 20.14 -4.36 30.13
N GLY A 372 20.03 -4.46 28.80
CA GLY A 372 19.73 -3.33 27.91
C GLY A 372 18.24 -3.09 27.64
N CYS A 373 17.35 -3.57 28.52
CA CYS A 373 15.90 -3.38 28.43
C CYS A 373 15.42 -2.10 29.12
#